data_AF-A0A537NMP2-F1
#
_entry.id   AF-A0A537NMP2-F1
#
_cell.length_a   1.000
_cell.length_b   1.000
_cell.length_c   1.000
_cell.angle_alpha   90.00
_cell.angle_beta   90.00
_cell.angle_gamma   90.00
#
_symmetry.space_group_name_H-M   'P 1'
#
loop_
_entity.id
_entity.type
_entity.pdbx_description
1 polymer ?
#
loop_
_entity_poly.entity_id
_entity_poly.type
_entity_poly.pdbx_seq_one_letter_code
_entity_poly.pdbx_strand_id
1 'polypeptide(L)' 'PPGARLTERDLCEQLGVSRSVVREVLRHLETEGLVQTIPHHGPIVAKLDRDAAAQIYEIRGLLEASAAHSAAQ' A
#
# COMPACT_ATOMS: atom_id res chain seq x y z
N PRO A 1 -8.47 -6.13 7.60
CA PRO A 1 -9.13 -6.31 6.27
C PRO A 1 -9.07 -4.98 5.49
N PRO A 2 -9.30 -4.97 4.16
CA PRO A 2 -9.40 -3.72 3.41
C PRO A 2 -10.39 -2.74 4.05
N GLY A 3 -9.99 -1.48 4.20
CA GLY A 3 -10.76 -0.44 4.89
C GLY A 3 -10.74 -0.50 6.43
N ALA A 4 -10.03 -1.45 7.05
CA ALA A 4 -9.90 -1.49 8.49
C ALA A 4 -9.06 -0.31 8.99
N ARG A 5 -9.47 0.27 10.12
CA ARG A 5 -8.71 1.32 10.79
C ARG A 5 -7.43 0.77 11.40
N LEU A 6 -6.34 1.52 11.27
CA LEU A 6 -5.02 1.20 11.79
C LEU A 6 -4.75 2.08 13.02
N THR A 7 -5.09 1.58 14.20
CA THR A 7 -4.85 2.31 15.45
C THR A 7 -3.39 2.14 15.88
N GLU A 8 -2.62 3.24 15.97
CA GLU A 8 -1.20 3.18 16.34
C GLU A 8 -0.95 2.44 17.66
N ARG A 9 -1.78 2.69 18.68
CA ARG A 9 -1.66 2.03 19.99
C ARG A 9 -1.81 0.52 19.86
N ASP A 10 -2.88 0.08 19.20
CA ASP A 10 -3.19 -1.34 19.06
C ASP A 10 -2.09 -2.05 18.22
N LEU A 11 -1.54 -1.37 17.21
CA LEU A 11 -0.40 -1.86 16.43
C LEU A 11 0.89 -1.95 17.27
N CYS A 12 1.18 -0.97 18.12
CA CYS A 12 2.33 -1.02 19.03
C CYS A 12 2.23 -2.23 19.98
N GLU A 13 1.04 -2.46 20.54
CA GLU A 13 0.78 -3.59 21.45
C GLU A 13 0.90 -4.94 20.74
N GLN A 14 0.35 -5.06 19.53
CA GLN A 14 0.39 -6.31 18.76
C GLN A 14 1.80 -6.65 18.23
N LEU A 15 2.56 -5.64 17.82
CA LEU A 15 3.85 -5.82 17.16
C LEU A 15 5.04 -5.67 18.10
N GLY A 16 4.83 -5.19 19.33
CA GLY A 16 5.89 -5.00 20.33
C GLY A 16 6.90 -3.91 19.96
N VAL A 17 6.49 -2.92 19.17
CA VAL A 17 7.35 -1.83 18.68
C VAL A 17 6.88 -0.46 19.19
N SER A 18 7.76 0.55 19.09
CA SER A 18 7.45 1.91 19.53
C SER A 18 6.48 2.63 18.57
N ARG A 19 5.80 3.66 19.07
CA ARG A 19 4.91 4.52 18.26
C ARG A 19 5.63 5.22 17.11
N SER A 20 6.91 5.57 17.27
CA SER A 20 7.68 6.21 16.19
C SER A 20 7.87 5.25 15.02
N VAL A 21 8.19 3.98 15.30
CA VAL A 21 8.32 2.93 14.28
C VAL A 21 6.99 2.70 13.58
N VAL A 22 5.88 2.56 14.32
CA VAL A 22 4.55 2.41 13.72
C VAL A 22 4.23 3.57 12.78
N ARG A 23 4.47 4.82 13.21
CA ARG A 23 4.21 6.01 12.38
C ARG A 23 5.06 6.08 11.13
N GLU A 24 6.32 5.64 11.21
CA GLU A 24 7.21 5.59 10.06
C GLU A 24 6.76 4.54 9.04
N VAL A 25 6.44 3.33 9.51
CA VAL A 25 5.94 2.26 8.66
C VAL A 25 4.60 2.61 8.03
N LEU A 26 3.65 3.18 8.79
CA LEU A 26 2.36 3.60 8.23
C LEU A 26 2.51 4.65 7.12
N ARG A 27 3.46 5.59 7.27
CA ARG A 27 3.77 6.58 6.24
C ARG A 27 4.42 5.95 5.01
N HIS A 28 5.32 4.99 5.22
CA HIS A 28 5.93 4.24 4.12
C HIS A 28 4.88 3.45 3.34
N LEU A 29 4.00 2.73 4.04
CA LEU A 29 2.89 2.00 3.42
C LEU A 29 1.87 2.93 2.74
N GLU A 30 1.72 4.17 3.20
CA GLU A 30 0.93 5.18 2.51
C GLU A 30 1.58 5.60 1.20
N THR A 31 2.91 5.76 1.15
CA THR A 31 3.63 6.04 -0.11
C THR A 31 3.55 4.88 -1.11
N GLU A 32 3.44 3.64 -0.63
CA GLU A 32 3.22 2.45 -1.46
C GLU A 32 1.74 2.26 -1.83
N GLY A 33 0.82 3.06 -1.29
CA GLY A 33 -0.62 2.96 -1.53
C GLY A 33 -1.32 1.80 -0.81
N LEU A 34 -0.63 1.13 0.13
CA LEU A 34 -1.18 0.04 0.96
C LEU A 34 -1.96 0.55 2.17
N VAL A 35 -1.69 1.79 2.58
CA VAL A 35 -2.42 2.54 3.60
C VAL A 35 -2.98 3.81 2.98
N GLN A 36 -4.15 4.25 3.44
CA GLN A 36 -4.74 5.54 3.07
C GLN A 36 -5.07 6.31 4.35
N THR A 37 -4.72 7.60 4.41
CA THR A 37 -5.15 8.47 5.50
C THR A 37 -6.45 9.19 5.12
N ILE A 38 -7.50 8.94 5.89
CA ILE A 38 -8.79 9.61 5.72
C ILE A 38 -8.86 10.82 6.67
N PRO A 39 -9.22 12.03 6.18
CA PRO A 39 -9.38 13.21 7.03
C PRO A 39 -10.25 12.90 8.26
N HIS A 40 -9.80 13.27 9.45
CA HIS A 40 -10.46 13.04 10.75
C HIS A 40 -10.62 11.56 11.20
N HIS A 41 -10.32 10.58 10.35
CA HIS A 41 -10.42 9.15 10.68
C HIS A 41 -9.06 8.48 10.88
N GLY A 42 -8.01 9.05 10.30
CA GLY A 42 -6.64 8.54 10.38
C GLY A 42 -6.36 7.44 9.35
N PRO A 43 -5.30 6.64 9.56
CA PRO A 43 -4.86 5.64 8.60
C PRO A 43 -5.79 4.42 8.58
N ILE A 44 -6.06 3.93 7.37
CA ILE A 44 -6.82 2.70 7.12
C ILE A 44 -6.05 1.81 6.14
N VAL A 45 -6.31 0.51 6.17
CA VAL A 45 -5.88 -0.41 5.11
C VAL A 45 -6.53 0.03 3.80
N ALA A 46 -5.74 0.22 2.74
CA ALA A 46 -6.26 0.61 1.44
C ALA A 46 -7.34 -0.37 0.94
N LYS A 47 -8.30 0.16 0.19
CA LYS A 47 -9.28 -0.65 -0.53
C LYS A 47 -8.81 -0.79 -1.97
N LEU A 48 -8.91 -2.01 -2.50
CA LEU A 48 -8.61 -2.26 -3.91
C LEU A 48 -9.73 -1.62 -4.74
N ASP A 49 -9.34 -0.69 -5.60
CA ASP A 49 -10.19 -0.16 -6.66
C ASP A 49 -9.98 -0.97 -7.94
N ARG A 50 -11.08 -1.35 -8.58
CA ARG A 50 -11.05 -2.15 -9.81
C ARG A 50 -10.43 -1.37 -10.96
N ASP A 51 -10.68 -0.07 -11.03
CA ASP A 51 -10.17 0.77 -12.10
C ASP A 51 -8.66 1.02 -11.91
N ALA A 52 -8.22 1.32 -10.68
CA ALA A 52 -6.81 1.35 -10.33
C ALA A 52 -6.09 0.03 -10.66
N ALA A 53 -6.70 -1.12 -10.35
CA ALA A 53 -6.12 -2.41 -10.70
C ALA A 53 -5.97 -2.58 -12.23
N ALA A 54 -6.98 -2.20 -13.01
CA ALA A 54 -6.92 -2.27 -14.47
C ALA A 54 -5.76 -1.42 -15.04
N GLN A 55 -5.58 -0.19 -14.54
CA GLN A 55 -4.48 0.70 -14.96
C GLN A 55 -3.10 0.11 -14.62
N ILE A 56 -2.95 -0.51 -13.44
CA ILE A 56 -1.70 -1.19 -13.05
C ILE A 56 -1.39 -2.34 -14.02
N TYR A 57 -2.39 -3.16 -14.37
CA TYR A 57 -2.20 -4.27 -15.31
C TYR A 57 -1.87 -3.79 -16.73
N GLU A 58 -2.46 -2.69 -17.17
CA GLU A 58 -2.14 -2.07 -18.47
C GLU A 58 -0.67 -1.67 -18.53
N ILE A 59 -0.19 -0.91 -17.54
CA ILE A 59 1.21 -0.46 -17.47
C ILE A 59 2.15 -1.65 -17.36
N ARG A 60 1.82 -2.64 -16.50
CA ARG A 60 2.60 -3.86 -16.39
C ARG A 60 2.70 -4.61 -17.71
N GLY A 61 1.59 -4.76 -18.43
CA GLY A 61 1.60 -5.43 -19.74
C GLY A 61 2.57 -4.78 -20.72
N LEU A 62 2.60 -3.44 -20.76
CA LEU A 62 3.55 -2.70 -21.60
C LEU A 62 5.01 -2.93 -21.18
N LEU A 63 5.30 -2.86 -19.88
CA LEU A 63 6.65 -3.04 -19.34
C LEU A 63 7.15 -4.48 -19.50
N GLU A 64 6.30 -5.45 -19.18
CA GLU A 64 6.62 -6.88 -19.25
C GLU A 64 6.84 -7.32 -20.70
N ALA A 65 6.03 -6.84 -21.65
CA ALA A 65 6.23 -7.13 -23.07
C ALA A 65 7.56 -6.57 -23.59
N SER A 66 7.88 -5.33 -23.22
CA SER A 66 9.16 -4.69 -23.56
C SER A 66 10.34 -5.47 -22.97
N ALA A 67 10.29 -5.82 -21.68
CA ALA A 67 11.33 -6.59 -21.02
C ALA A 67 11.53 -7.98 -21.64
N ALA A 68 10.44 -8.67 -21.97
CA ALA A 68 10.48 -9.98 -22.63
C ALA A 68 11.12 -9.89 -24.02
N HIS A 69 10.80 -8.85 -24.80
CA HIS A 69 11.43 -8.61 -26.10
C HIS A 69 12.93 -8.37 -25.96
N SER A 70 13.35 -7.51 -25.03
CA SER A 70 14.77 -7.23 -24.79
C SER A 70 15.55 -8.45 -24.32
N ALA A 71 14.95 -9.34 -23.53
CA ALA A 71 15.62 -10.55 -23.04
C ALA A 71 15.77 -11.65 -24.10
N ALA A 72 14.98 -11.60 -25.18
CA ALA A 72 15.03 -12.57 -26.27
C ALA A 72 16.00 -12.19 -27.40
N GLN A 73 16.57 -10.99 -27.35
CA GLN A 73 17.65 -10.54 -28.25
C GLN A 73 19.02 -10.95 -27.70
#